data_AF-A0A6J6CLQ5-F1
#
_entry.id   AF-A0A6J6CLQ5-F1
#
_cell.length_a   1.000
_cell.length_b   1.000
_cell.length_c   1.000
_cell.angle_alpha   90.00
_cell.angle_beta   90.00
_cell.angle_gamma   90.00
#
_symmetry.space_group_name_H-M   'P 1'
#
loop_
_entity.id
_entity.type
_entity.pdbx_description
1 polymer ?
#
loop_
_entity_poly.entity_id
_entity_poly.type
_entity_poly.pdbx_seq_one_letter_code
_entity_poly.pdbx_strand_id
1 'polypeptide(L)'
;MFLYGIGIGLATAQLTGVIMVDVPMTSTGQASGSQSTVRQVGSALGVAVLGTLLFTGTQASMEQRLSDLEVPREQSIVLVDAVVDSAGSVIPELTDGLIAQQVPQELAEEITAAAGEAFTDGAKWAAWSAAGFLLLGFASTFYLGSQKTKTKRKSAKKG
;
A
#
# COMPACT_ATOMS: atom_id res chain seq x y z
N MET A 1 -11.58 -9.48 10.26
CA MET A 1 -11.62 -8.03 10.51
C MET A 1 -11.64 -7.66 12.00
N PHE A 2 -12.33 -8.39 12.88
CA PHE A 2 -12.38 -8.07 14.32
C PHE A 2 -11.02 -8.17 15.05
N LEU A 3 -10.29 -9.28 14.90
CA LEU A 3 -8.97 -9.48 15.52
C LEU A 3 -7.91 -8.50 14.99
N TYR A 4 -7.93 -8.22 13.69
CA TYR A 4 -7.05 -7.24 13.06
C TYR A 4 -7.34 -5.80 13.55
N GLY A 5 -8.63 -5.44 13.67
CA GLY A 5 -9.05 -4.13 14.18
C GLY A 5 -8.66 -3.90 15.64
N ILE A 6 -8.76 -4.92 16.49
CA ILE A 6 -8.29 -4.85 17.89
C ILE A 6 -6.78 -4.65 17.94
N GLY A 7 -6.02 -5.41 17.14
CA GLY A 7 -4.56 -5.29 17.10
C GLY A 7 -4.09 -3.90 16.69
N ILE A 8 -4.69 -3.32 15.65
CA ILE A 8 -4.37 -1.95 15.20
C ILE A 8 -4.76 -0.90 16.25
N GLY A 9 -5.94 -1.03 16.86
CA GLY A 9 -6.42 -0.08 17.89
C GLY A 9 -5.52 -0.03 19.13
N LEU A 10 -5.04 -1.19 19.60
CA LEU A 10 -4.12 -1.27 20.73
C LEU A 10 -2.72 -0.73 20.40
N ALA A 11 -2.21 -0.97 19.19
CA ALA A 11 -0.89 -0.52 18.76
C ALA A 11 -0.83 1.01 18.55
N THR A 12 -1.89 1.59 18.00
CA THR A 12 -1.96 3.04 17.73
C THR A 12 -2.14 3.88 19.00
N ALA A 13 -2.80 3.35 20.03
CA ALA A 13 -3.11 4.08 21.26
C ALA A 13 -1.89 4.45 22.13
N GLN A 14 -0.80 3.66 22.11
CA GLN A 14 0.29 3.80 23.09
C GLN A 14 1.60 4.36 22.52
N LEU A 15 1.75 4.44 21.19
CA LEU A 15 3.05 4.71 20.58
C LEU A 15 3.50 6.17 20.69
N THR A 16 2.57 7.12 20.70
CA THR A 16 2.86 8.56 20.70
C THR A 16 3.46 9.04 22.03
N GLY A 17 3.08 8.41 23.16
CA GLY A 17 3.55 8.79 24.49
C GLY A 17 4.98 8.33 24.81
N VAL A 18 5.43 7.21 24.23
CA VAL A 18 6.71 6.57 24.57
C VAL A 18 7.91 7.31 23.99
N ILE A 19 7.76 8.00 22.85
CA ILE A 19 8.87 8.63 22.12
C ILE A 19 9.38 9.91 22.82
N MET A 20 8.51 10.60 23.57
CA MET A 20 8.80 11.91 24.17
C MET A 20 9.36 11.83 25.60
N VAL A 21 9.25 10.68 26.28
CA VAL A 21 9.68 10.50 27.68
C VAL A 21 11.20 10.68 27.87
N ASP A 22 12.00 10.39 26.85
CA ASP A 22 13.46 10.42 26.92
C ASP A 22 14.10 11.70 26.35
N VAL A 23 13.32 12.71 25.93
CA VAL A 23 13.84 13.93 25.27
C VAL A 23 14.02 15.08 26.27
N PRO A 24 15.23 15.66 26.41
CA PRO A 24 15.44 16.85 27.24
C PRO A 24 14.57 18.02 26.76
N MET A 25 13.97 18.77 27.70
CA MET A 25 13.03 19.88 27.41
C MET A 25 13.57 20.92 26.41
N THR A 26 14.89 21.12 26.34
CA THR A 26 15.54 22.06 25.42
C THR A 26 15.63 21.57 23.97
N SER A 27 15.43 20.27 23.73
CA SER A 27 15.54 19.61 22.42
C SER A 27 14.20 19.09 21.88
N THR A 28 13.12 19.25 22.63
CA THR A 28 11.78 18.75 22.29
C THR A 28 11.26 19.28 20.95
N GLY A 29 11.57 20.55 20.61
CA GLY A 29 11.19 21.14 19.32
C GLY A 29 11.93 20.52 18.12
N GLN A 30 13.20 20.14 18.28
CA GLN A 30 13.97 19.48 17.21
C GLN A 30 13.57 18.01 17.05
N ALA A 31 13.28 17.34 18.17
CA ALA A 31 12.82 15.95 18.18
C ALA A 31 11.43 15.82 17.54
N SER A 32 10.48 16.69 17.90
CA SER A 32 9.13 16.68 17.33
C SER A 32 9.12 17.09 15.84
N GLY A 33 9.95 18.06 15.46
CA GLY A 33 10.16 18.43 14.06
C GLY A 33 10.64 17.25 13.21
N SER A 34 11.69 16.56 13.68
CA SER A 34 12.22 15.37 13.00
C SER A 34 11.20 14.23 12.93
N GLN A 35 10.46 13.98 14.01
CA GLN A 35 9.40 12.96 14.06
C GLN A 35 8.28 13.26 13.05
N SER A 36 7.87 14.53 12.93
CA SER A 36 6.85 14.96 11.97
C SER A 36 7.32 14.78 10.53
N THR A 37 8.54 15.21 10.20
CA THR A 37 9.11 15.04 8.86
C THR A 37 9.21 13.56 8.47
N VAL A 38 9.72 12.69 9.36
CA VAL A 38 9.80 11.25 9.09
C VAL A 38 8.42 10.65 8.84
N ARG A 39 7.40 11.06 9.60
CA ARG A 39 6.03 10.60 9.37
C ARG A 39 5.49 11.08 8.02
N GLN A 40 5.69 12.35 7.68
CA GLN A 40 5.20 12.91 6.41
C GLN A 40 5.87 12.26 5.20
N VAL A 41 7.19 12.13 5.24
CA VAL A 41 7.98 11.45 4.19
C VAL A 41 7.55 9.98 4.10
N GLY A 42 7.39 9.29 5.23
CA GLY A 42 6.92 7.90 5.27
C GLY A 42 5.51 7.74 4.69
N SER A 43 4.58 8.64 5.00
CA SER A 43 3.22 8.63 4.43
C SER A 43 3.23 8.85 2.92
N ALA A 44 4.00 9.83 2.42
CA ALA A 44 4.10 10.10 0.99
C ALA A 44 4.72 8.92 0.22
N LEU A 45 5.82 8.35 0.75
CA LEU A 45 6.46 7.17 0.17
C LEU A 45 5.53 5.95 0.19
N GLY A 46 4.80 5.74 1.29
CA GLY A 46 3.84 4.64 1.40
C GLY A 46 2.73 4.72 0.34
N VAL A 47 2.14 5.91 0.15
CA VAL A 47 1.12 6.13 -0.90
C VAL A 47 1.71 5.89 -2.29
N ALA A 48 2.91 6.43 -2.56
CA ALA A 48 3.55 6.27 -3.87
C ALA A 48 3.83 4.80 -4.19
N VAL A 49 4.50 4.08 -3.29
CA VAL A 49 4.89 2.68 -3.52
C VAL A 49 3.65 1.78 -3.65
N LEU A 50 2.68 1.93 -2.75
CA LEU A 50 1.47 1.10 -2.80
C LEU A 50 0.61 1.40 -4.03
N GLY A 51 0.51 2.68 -4.43
CA GLY A 51 -0.16 3.08 -5.67
C GLY A 51 0.52 2.49 -6.90
N THR A 52 1.84 2.60 -7.02
CA THR A 52 2.59 1.98 -8.12
C THR A 52 2.36 0.48 -8.19
N LEU A 53 2.43 -0.24 -7.06
CA LEU A 53 2.20 -1.68 -7.04
C LEU A 53 0.77 -2.06 -7.41
N LEU A 54 -0.22 -1.30 -6.95
CA LEU A 54 -1.61 -1.48 -7.33
C LEU A 54 -1.77 -1.34 -8.84
N PHE A 55 -1.35 -0.20 -9.41
CA PHE A 55 -1.57 0.09 -10.82
C PHE A 55 -0.76 -0.79 -11.76
N THR A 56 0.53 -1.01 -11.47
CA THR A 56 1.36 -1.93 -12.28
C THR A 56 0.87 -3.37 -12.18
N GLY A 57 0.42 -3.81 -11.00
CA GLY A 57 -0.16 -5.15 -10.83
C GLY A 57 -1.48 -5.32 -11.58
N THR A 58 -2.36 -4.31 -11.51
CA THR A 58 -3.62 -4.27 -12.27
C THR A 58 -3.35 -4.29 -13.77
N GLN A 59 -2.45 -3.42 -14.26
CA GLN A 59 -2.07 -3.36 -15.67
C GLN A 59 -1.56 -4.72 -16.17
N ALA A 60 -0.57 -5.30 -15.50
CA ALA A 60 0.02 -6.57 -15.91
C ALA A 60 -1.02 -7.71 -15.92
N SER A 61 -1.88 -7.77 -14.89
CA SER A 61 -2.92 -8.80 -14.84
C SER A 61 -4.00 -8.58 -15.90
N MET A 62 -4.38 -7.35 -16.18
CA MET A 62 -5.43 -7.03 -17.15
C MET A 62 -4.96 -7.26 -18.58
N GLU A 63 -3.72 -6.86 -18.93
CA GLU A 63 -3.11 -7.16 -20.22
C GLU A 63 -3.09 -8.68 -20.50
N GLN A 64 -2.73 -9.48 -19.49
CA GLN A 64 -2.74 -10.94 -19.61
C GLN A 64 -4.15 -11.48 -19.87
N ARG A 65 -5.13 -11.08 -19.04
CA ARG A 65 -6.51 -11.59 -19.14
C ARG A 65 -7.20 -11.16 -20.44
N LEU A 66 -6.96 -9.93 -20.90
CA LEU A 66 -7.50 -9.46 -22.18
C LEU A 66 -6.86 -10.17 -23.37
N SER A 67 -5.58 -10.55 -23.27
CA SER A 67 -4.94 -11.41 -24.26
C SER A 67 -5.55 -12.82 -24.29
N ASP A 68 -5.91 -13.37 -23.13
CA ASP A 68 -6.56 -14.69 -23.02
C ASP A 68 -7.99 -14.67 -23.61
N LEU A 69 -8.66 -13.52 -23.55
CA LEU A 69 -9.97 -13.24 -24.18
C LEU A 69 -9.86 -12.83 -25.65
N GLU A 70 -8.66 -12.91 -26.24
CA GLU A 70 -8.40 -12.56 -27.65
C GLU A 70 -8.80 -11.10 -28.02
N VAL A 71 -8.82 -10.20 -27.03
CA VAL A 71 -9.13 -8.78 -27.24
C VAL A 71 -7.99 -8.13 -28.03
N PRO A 72 -8.29 -7.40 -29.13
CA PRO A 72 -7.27 -6.71 -29.90
C PRO A 72 -6.42 -5.77 -29.06
N ARG A 73 -5.10 -5.76 -29.29
CA ARG A 73 -4.13 -4.99 -28.48
C ARG A 73 -4.49 -3.50 -28.36
N GLU A 74 -4.97 -2.90 -29.44
CA GLU A 74 -5.42 -1.49 -29.45
C GLU A 74 -6.57 -1.23 -28.47
N GLN A 75 -7.54 -2.14 -28.40
CA GLN A 75 -8.67 -2.03 -27.46
C GLN A 75 -8.22 -2.34 -26.04
N SER A 76 -7.31 -3.31 -25.88
CA SER A 76 -6.75 -3.67 -24.58
C SER A 76 -6.05 -2.48 -23.93
N ILE A 77 -5.24 -1.72 -24.67
CA ILE A 77 -4.56 -0.52 -24.15
C ILE A 77 -5.59 0.50 -23.64
N VAL A 78 -6.61 0.82 -24.44
CA VAL A 78 -7.66 1.78 -24.05
C VAL A 78 -8.38 1.33 -22.78
N LEU A 79 -8.65 0.03 -22.67
CA LEU A 79 -9.38 -0.52 -21.53
C LEU A 79 -8.54 -0.55 -20.25
N VAL A 80 -7.27 -0.94 -20.39
CA VAL A 80 -6.29 -0.93 -19.30
C VAL A 80 -6.10 0.50 -18.79
N ASP A 81 -5.85 1.46 -19.68
CA ASP A 81 -5.69 2.87 -19.31
C ASP A 81 -6.93 3.41 -18.60
N ALA A 82 -8.13 3.11 -19.12
CA ALA A 82 -9.38 3.52 -18.49
C ALA A 82 -9.51 2.98 -17.05
N VAL A 83 -9.16 1.71 -16.82
CA VAL A 83 -9.23 1.10 -15.48
C VAL A 83 -8.13 1.65 -14.57
N VAL A 84 -6.91 1.85 -15.06
CA VAL A 84 -5.78 2.33 -14.27
C VAL A 84 -5.95 3.81 -13.90
N ASP A 85 -6.25 4.67 -14.86
CA ASP A 85 -6.40 6.12 -14.64
C ASP A 85 -7.62 6.47 -13.79
N SER A 86 -8.68 5.66 -13.89
CA SER A 86 -9.86 5.81 -13.03
C SER A 86 -9.70 5.15 -11.65
N ALA A 87 -8.54 4.56 -11.36
CA ALA A 87 -8.27 3.76 -10.17
C ALA A 87 -9.33 2.67 -9.90
N GLY A 88 -9.85 2.05 -10.96
CA GLY A 88 -10.85 0.98 -10.92
C GLY A 88 -12.29 1.45 -10.75
N SER A 89 -12.55 2.76 -10.64
CA SER A 89 -13.92 3.27 -10.48
C SER A 89 -14.82 3.05 -11.69
N VAL A 90 -14.23 2.91 -12.89
CA VAL A 90 -14.98 2.65 -14.14
C VAL A 90 -15.41 1.19 -14.29
N ILE A 91 -14.84 0.25 -13.53
CA ILE A 91 -15.08 -1.20 -13.67
C ILE A 91 -16.57 -1.56 -13.67
N PRO A 92 -17.42 -1.05 -12.74
CA PRO A 92 -18.84 -1.41 -12.73
C PRO A 92 -19.62 -0.92 -13.97
N GLU A 93 -19.12 0.10 -14.67
CA GLU A 93 -19.75 0.73 -15.83
C GLU A 93 -19.21 0.19 -17.17
N LEU A 94 -18.14 -0.62 -17.14
CA LEU A 94 -17.50 -1.16 -18.34
C LEU A 94 -18.50 -1.93 -19.22
N THR A 95 -19.34 -2.77 -18.61
CA THR A 95 -20.31 -3.59 -19.34
C THR A 95 -21.26 -2.73 -20.18
N ASP A 96 -21.87 -1.71 -19.57
CA ASP A 96 -22.79 -0.81 -20.27
C ASP A 96 -22.06 0.01 -21.36
N GLY A 97 -20.84 0.45 -21.08
CA GLY A 97 -20.01 1.18 -22.04
C GLY A 97 -19.57 0.35 -23.24
N LEU A 98 -19.33 -0.95 -23.05
CA LEU A 98 -18.96 -1.90 -24.11
C LEU A 98 -20.18 -2.31 -24.95
N ILE A 99 -21.33 -2.55 -24.30
CA ILE A 99 -22.59 -2.83 -25.01
C ILE A 99 -22.99 -1.64 -25.89
N ALA A 100 -22.81 -0.40 -25.41
CA ALA A 100 -23.04 0.80 -26.20
C ALA A 100 -22.13 0.90 -27.44
N GLN A 101 -20.96 0.25 -27.40
CA GLN A 101 -20.03 0.12 -28.52
C GLN A 101 -20.27 -1.12 -29.39
N GLN A 102 -21.42 -1.78 -29.22
CA GLN A 102 -21.81 -2.99 -29.98
C GLN A 102 -20.93 -4.22 -29.70
N VAL A 103 -20.26 -4.26 -28.55
CA VAL A 103 -19.58 -5.48 -28.07
C VAL A 103 -20.65 -6.49 -27.63
N PRO A 104 -20.53 -7.78 -27.99
CA PRO A 104 -21.43 -8.83 -27.51
C PRO A 104 -21.53 -8.83 -25.98
N GLN A 105 -22.75 -9.01 -25.44
CA GLN A 105 -22.99 -8.93 -24.01
C GLN A 105 -22.10 -9.90 -23.21
N GLU A 106 -21.94 -11.13 -23.68
CA GLU A 106 -21.11 -12.15 -23.03
C GLU A 106 -19.65 -11.68 -22.93
N LEU A 107 -19.09 -11.15 -24.01
CA LEU A 107 -17.71 -10.63 -24.02
C LEU A 107 -17.57 -9.38 -23.14
N ALA A 108 -18.56 -8.50 -23.13
CA ALA A 108 -18.55 -7.32 -22.27
C ALA A 108 -18.54 -7.70 -20.77
N GLU A 109 -19.34 -8.69 -20.38
CA GLU A 109 -19.37 -9.22 -19.01
C GLU A 109 -18.04 -9.90 -18.63
N GLU A 110 -17.45 -10.70 -19.53
CA GLU A 110 -16.14 -11.34 -19.32
C GLU A 110 -15.01 -10.32 -19.15
N ILE A 111 -15.00 -9.28 -19.98
CA ILE A 111 -14.03 -8.19 -19.90
C ILE A 111 -14.16 -7.44 -18.57
N THR A 112 -15.39 -7.13 -18.14
CA THR A 112 -15.64 -6.47 -16.85
C THR A 112 -15.20 -7.34 -15.67
N ALA A 113 -15.50 -8.64 -15.71
CA ALA A 113 -15.05 -9.59 -14.70
C ALA A 113 -13.52 -9.67 -14.66
N ALA A 114 -12.86 -9.76 -15.82
CA ALA A 114 -11.41 -9.76 -15.95
C ALA A 114 -10.79 -8.48 -15.37
N ALA A 115 -11.39 -7.31 -15.61
CA ALA A 115 -10.95 -6.04 -15.04
C ALA A 115 -11.06 -6.03 -13.50
N GLY A 116 -12.17 -6.53 -12.95
CA GLY A 116 -12.37 -6.65 -11.51
C GLY A 116 -11.37 -7.61 -10.84
N GLU A 117 -11.08 -8.74 -11.48
CA GLU A 117 -10.07 -9.68 -11.00
C GLU A 117 -8.65 -9.10 -11.10
N ALA A 118 -8.32 -8.43 -12.20
CA ALA A 118 -7.03 -7.77 -12.37
C ALA A 118 -6.80 -6.68 -11.31
N PHE A 119 -7.80 -5.84 -11.06
CA PHE A 119 -7.74 -4.84 -9.99
C PHE A 119 -7.55 -5.47 -8.61
N THR A 120 -8.23 -6.59 -8.38
CA THR A 120 -8.07 -7.39 -7.16
C THR A 120 -6.66 -7.94 -7.02
N ASP A 121 -6.04 -8.40 -8.10
CA ASP A 121 -4.66 -8.91 -8.10
C ASP A 121 -3.64 -7.80 -7.85
N GLY A 122 -3.83 -6.61 -8.44
CA GLY A 122 -3.06 -5.41 -8.08
C GLY A 122 -3.20 -5.05 -6.60
N ALA A 123 -4.43 -5.08 -6.06
CA ALA A 123 -4.69 -4.80 -4.65
C ALA A 123 -4.03 -5.83 -3.71
N LYS A 124 -3.98 -7.11 -4.11
CA LYS A 124 -3.24 -8.15 -3.36
C LYS A 124 -1.75 -7.83 -3.30
N TRP A 125 -1.13 -7.45 -4.42
CA TRP A 125 0.29 -7.08 -4.45
C TRP A 125 0.61 -5.88 -3.56
N ALA A 126 -0.24 -4.86 -3.59
CA ALA A 126 -0.14 -3.72 -2.68
C ALA A 126 -0.27 -4.18 -1.21
N ALA A 127 -1.25 -5.04 -0.89
CA ALA A 127 -1.47 -5.56 0.45
C ALA A 127 -0.29 -6.38 0.99
N TRP A 128 0.29 -7.27 0.18
CA TRP A 128 1.48 -8.04 0.55
C TRP A 128 2.68 -7.14 0.82
N SER A 129 2.84 -6.08 0.03
CA SER A 129 3.92 -5.11 0.20
C SER A 129 3.73 -4.26 1.45
N ALA A 130 2.50 -3.84 1.75
CA ALA A 130 2.16 -3.17 3.00
C ALA A 130 2.46 -4.07 4.21
N ALA A 131 2.07 -5.36 4.15
CA ALA A 131 2.42 -6.33 5.17
C ALA A 131 3.93 -6.49 5.34
N GLY A 132 4.69 -6.51 4.24
CA GLY A 132 6.15 -6.52 4.24
C GLY A 132 6.75 -5.31 4.96
N PHE A 133 6.29 -4.10 4.65
CA PHE A 133 6.75 -2.88 5.34
C PHE A 133 6.42 -2.88 6.83
N LEU A 134 5.24 -3.38 7.21
CA LEU A 134 4.87 -3.54 8.63
C LEU A 134 5.79 -4.51 9.34
N LEU A 135 6.12 -5.66 8.71
CA LEU A 135 7.08 -6.62 9.26
C LEU A 135 8.48 -6.03 9.40
N LEU A 136 8.94 -5.23 8.42
CA LEU A 136 10.23 -4.54 8.50
C LEU A 136 10.25 -3.49 9.63
N GLY A 137 9.18 -2.72 9.79
CA GLY A 137 9.02 -1.77 10.91
C GLY A 137 9.01 -2.49 12.27
N PHE A 138 8.32 -3.62 12.35
CA PHE A 138 8.29 -4.47 13.53
C PHE A 138 9.68 -5.04 13.85
N ALA A 139 10.39 -5.60 12.86
CA ALA A 139 11.75 -6.12 13.03
C ALA A 139 12.74 -5.02 13.50
N SER A 140 12.59 -3.80 12.98
CA SER A 140 13.41 -2.65 13.37
C SER A 140 13.28 -2.29 14.85
N THR A 141 12.13 -2.58 15.47
CA THR A 141 11.90 -2.35 16.91
C THR A 141 12.83 -3.20 17.77
N PHE A 142 13.07 -4.47 17.41
CA PHE A 142 14.02 -5.33 18.13
C PHE A 142 15.47 -4.87 18.00
N TYR A 143 15.84 -4.36 16.83
CA TYR A 143 17.19 -3.81 16.60
C TYR A 143 17.44 -2.56 17.45
N LEU A 144 16.46 -1.66 17.58
CA LEU A 144 16.53 -0.49 18.46
C LEU A 144 16.68 -0.87 19.94
N GLY A 145 15.94 -1.89 20.39
CA GLY A 145 16.03 -2.42 21.76
C GLY A 145 17.42 -2.95 22.12
N SER A 146 18.09 -3.61 21.16
CA SER A 146 19.44 -4.16 21.35
C SER A 146 20.53 -3.08 21.50
N GLN A 147 20.38 -1.94 20.81
CA GLN A 147 21.35 -0.83 20.88
C GLN A 147 21.28 -0.06 22.20
N LYS A 148 20.10 0.16 22.79
CA LYS A 148 19.95 0.80 24.11
C LYS A 148 20.74 0.04 25.20
N THR A 149 20.80 -1.29 25.13
CA THR A 149 21.53 -2.14 26.10
C THR A 149 23.05 -2.01 25.97
N LYS A 150 23.59 -1.83 24.75
CA LYS A 150 25.03 -1.64 24.52
C LYS A 150 25.52 -0.28 25.02
N THR A 151 24.73 0.78 24.86
CA THR A 151 25.09 2.14 25.31
C THR A 151 25.13 2.25 26.84
N LYS A 152 24.17 1.64 27.56
CA LYS A 152 24.20 1.57 29.04
C LYS A 152 25.45 0.86 29.58
N ARG A 153 25.86 -0.26 28.95
CA ARG A 153 27.02 -1.05 29.38
C ARG A 153 28.37 -0.35 29.15
N LYS A 154 28.47 0.54 28.15
CA LYS A 154 29.66 1.38 27.92
C LYS A 154 29.78 2.53 28.93
N SER A 155 28.66 3.11 29.36
CA SER A 155 28.65 4.18 30.37
C SER A 155 29.00 3.65 31.77
N ALA A 156 28.46 2.48 32.15
CA ALA A 156 28.75 1.82 33.44
C ALA A 156 30.17 1.27 33.60
N LYS A 157 30.97 1.22 32.52
CA LYS A 157 32.36 0.76 32.53
C LYS A 157 33.38 1.92 32.53
N LYS A 158 32.90 3.17 32.52
CA LYS A 158 33.69 4.40 32.48
C LYS A 158 33.54 5.28 33.73
N GLY A 159 32.69 4.89 34.69
CA GLY A 159 32.64 5.44 36.04
C GLY A 159 33.29 4.48 37.02
#